data_AF-A0A9E3YJU2-F1
#
_entry.id   AF-A0A9E3YJU2-F1
#
_cell.length_a   1.000
_cell.length_b   1.000
_cell.length_c   1.000
_cell.angle_alpha   90.00
_cell.angle_beta   90.00
_cell.angle_gamma   90.00
#
_symmetry.space_group_name_H-M   'P 1'
#
loop_
_entity.id
_entity.type
_entity.pdbx_description
1 polymer ?
#
loop_
_entity_poly.entity_id
_entity_poly.type
_entity_poly.pdbx_seq_one_letter_code
_entity_poly.pdbx_strand_id
1 'polypeptide(L)'
;FWRALAHDPALLRATWDRLAKVMAPGALDPLVKELIYVAVSVANNCSYCVHSHTAAARAKGMTEAMHGELLAVVAMASQTNALATAMQVEVDDRFTV
;
A
#
# COMPACT_ATOMS: atom_id res chain seq x y z
N PHE A 1 -5.63 -5.75 14.73
CA PHE A 1 -6.38 -6.31 13.60
C PHE A 1 -6.68 -7.80 13.77
N TRP A 2 -5.68 -8.69 13.81
CA TRP A 2 -5.94 -10.15 13.91
C TRP A 2 -6.83 -10.58 15.08
N ARG A 3 -6.67 -9.98 16.26
CA ARG A 3 -7.56 -10.23 17.41
C ARG A 3 -9.02 -9.87 17.15
N ALA A 4 -9.28 -8.84 16.33
CA ALA A 4 -10.63 -8.45 15.96
C ALA A 4 -11.22 -9.45 14.93
N LEU A 5 -10.43 -9.88 13.95
CA LEU A 5 -10.85 -10.94 13.02
C LEU A 5 -11.11 -12.28 13.72
N ALA A 6 -10.42 -12.56 14.84
CA ALA A 6 -10.56 -13.82 15.57
C ALA A 6 -11.98 -14.07 16.14
N HIS A 7 -12.86 -13.06 16.16
CA HIS A 7 -14.29 -13.27 16.46
C HIS A 7 -14.99 -14.12 15.39
N ASP A 8 -14.45 -14.20 14.17
CA ASP A 8 -14.83 -15.14 13.13
C ASP A 8 -13.59 -15.94 12.68
N PRO A 9 -13.40 -17.16 13.21
CA PRO A 9 -12.23 -17.97 12.89
C PRO A 9 -12.09 -18.34 11.41
N ALA A 10 -13.21 -18.46 10.68
CA ALA A 10 -13.18 -18.78 9.25
C ALA A 10 -12.67 -17.58 8.45
N LEU A 11 -13.19 -16.39 8.76
CA LEU A 11 -12.72 -15.14 8.14
C LEU A 11 -11.25 -14.86 8.48
N LEU A 12 -10.83 -15.05 9.74
CA LEU A 12 -9.43 -14.89 10.15
C LEU A 12 -8.51 -15.78 9.32
N ARG A 13 -8.82 -17.07 9.22
CA ARG A 13 -7.99 -18.04 8.49
C ARG A 13 -7.89 -17.67 7.01
N ALA A 14 -9.02 -17.44 6.36
CA ALA A 14 -9.05 -17.09 4.93
C ALA A 14 -8.27 -15.79 4.65
N THR A 15 -8.39 -14.80 5.54
CA THR A 15 -7.66 -13.53 5.39
C THR A 15 -6.17 -13.71 5.61
N TRP A 16 -5.78 -14.45 6.64
CA TRP A 16 -4.38 -14.73 6.95
C TRP A 16 -3.69 -15.50 5.81
N ASP A 17 -4.29 -16.60 5.34
CA ASP A 17 -3.69 -17.44 4.32
C ASP A 17 -3.48 -16.66 3.01
N ARG A 18 -4.45 -15.83 2.64
CA ARG A 18 -4.34 -14.97 1.46
C ARG A 18 -3.28 -13.89 1.63
N LEU A 19 -3.27 -13.20 2.78
CA LEU A 19 -2.27 -12.16 3.07
C LEU A 19 -0.86 -12.76 3.04
N ALA A 20 -0.64 -13.88 3.73
CA ALA A 20 0.65 -14.55 3.83
C ALA A 20 1.18 -14.92 2.43
N LYS A 21 0.33 -15.46 1.55
CA LYS A 21 0.70 -15.77 0.18
C LYS A 21 1.08 -14.53 -0.64
N VAL A 22 0.30 -13.45 -0.54
CA VAL A 22 0.56 -12.20 -1.29
C VAL A 22 1.84 -11.52 -0.81
N MET A 23 2.08 -11.51 0.50
CA MET A 23 3.20 -10.81 1.13
C MET A 23 4.48 -11.65 1.26
N ALA A 24 4.43 -12.95 0.93
CA ALA A 24 5.61 -13.82 0.85
C ALA A 24 6.63 -13.32 -0.20
N PRO A 25 7.92 -13.70 -0.10
CA PRO A 25 8.91 -13.40 -1.13
C PRO A 25 8.45 -13.84 -2.53
N GLY A 26 8.83 -13.08 -3.54
CA GLY A 26 8.49 -13.35 -4.94
C GLY A 26 9.19 -12.36 -5.86
N ALA A 27 8.58 -12.06 -7.01
CA ALA A 27 9.16 -11.14 -7.99
C ALA A 27 9.37 -9.71 -7.47
N LEU A 28 8.57 -9.27 -6.48
CA LEU A 28 8.78 -8.00 -5.78
C LEU A 28 9.45 -8.25 -4.44
N ASP A 29 10.46 -7.44 -4.15
CA ASP A 29 11.15 -7.42 -2.86
C ASP A 29 10.16 -7.16 -1.70
N PRO A 30 10.32 -7.83 -0.53
CA PRO A 30 9.42 -7.66 0.60
C PRO A 30 9.28 -6.22 1.12
N LEU A 31 10.33 -5.40 1.03
CA LEU A 31 10.27 -3.98 1.39
C LEU A 31 9.40 -3.22 0.39
N VAL A 32 9.61 -3.44 -0.91
CA VAL A 32 8.80 -2.83 -1.98
C VAL A 32 7.31 -3.12 -1.78
N LYS A 33 6.96 -4.36 -1.41
CA LYS A 33 5.57 -4.72 -1.10
C LYS A 33 4.99 -3.89 0.05
N GLU A 34 5.74 -3.63 1.12
CA GLU A 34 5.26 -2.79 2.22
C GLU A 34 5.16 -1.32 1.81
N LEU A 35 6.08 -0.78 1.01
CA LEU A 35 6.00 0.60 0.52
C LEU A 35 4.71 0.83 -0.28
N ILE A 36 4.36 -0.12 -1.16
CA ILE A 36 3.09 -0.12 -1.88
C ILE A 36 1.91 -0.19 -0.90
N TYR A 37 1.99 -1.07 0.10
CA TYR A 37 0.92 -1.22 1.10
C TYR A 37 0.70 0.07 1.90
N VAL A 38 1.78 0.76 2.29
CA VAL A 38 1.71 2.07 2.96
C VAL A 38 1.06 3.10 2.04
N ALA A 39 1.49 3.21 0.79
CA ALA A 39 0.91 4.16 -0.17
C ALA A 39 -0.60 3.96 -0.36
N VAL A 40 -1.03 2.70 -0.55
CA VAL A 40 -2.45 2.36 -0.67
C VAL A 40 -3.21 2.61 0.64
N SER A 41 -2.58 2.35 1.79
CA SER A 41 -3.19 2.62 3.10
C SER A 41 -3.43 4.11 3.34
N VAL A 42 -2.51 4.97 2.90
CA VAL A 42 -2.67 6.43 2.95
C VAL A 42 -3.80 6.87 2.01
N ALA A 43 -3.79 6.41 0.75
CA ALA A 43 -4.84 6.74 -0.22
C ALA A 43 -6.24 6.30 0.25
N ASN A 44 -6.34 5.17 0.95
CA ASN A 44 -7.58 4.66 1.53
C ASN A 44 -7.88 5.20 2.94
N ASN A 45 -7.10 6.17 3.42
CA ASN A 45 -7.28 6.85 4.70
C ASN A 45 -7.36 5.90 5.92
N CYS A 46 -6.64 4.78 5.90
CA CYS A 46 -6.64 3.79 6.98
C CYS A 46 -5.51 4.07 7.99
N SER A 47 -5.79 4.82 9.06
CA SER A 47 -4.79 5.13 10.10
C SER A 47 -4.12 3.88 10.68
N TYR A 48 -4.90 2.85 11.05
CA TYR A 48 -4.34 1.59 11.57
C TYR A 48 -3.35 0.95 10.59
N CYS A 49 -3.71 0.91 9.30
CA CYS A 49 -2.92 0.29 8.26
C CYS A 49 -1.63 1.08 8.00
N VAL A 50 -1.71 2.42 7.96
CA VAL A 50 -0.53 3.29 7.84
C VAL A 50 0.46 2.99 8.95
N HIS A 51 0.01 2.92 10.20
CA HIS A 51 0.91 2.60 11.31
C HIS A 51 1.49 1.18 11.21
N SER A 52 0.67 0.16 10.94
CA SER A 52 1.15 -1.22 10.91
C SER A 52 2.11 -1.49 9.76
N HIS A 53 1.82 -0.96 8.57
CA HIS A 53 2.65 -1.20 7.38
C HIS A 53 3.90 -0.32 7.36
N THR A 54 3.86 0.90 7.92
CA THR A 54 5.08 1.69 8.12
C THR A 54 6.04 0.99 9.10
N ALA A 55 5.52 0.39 10.17
CA ALA A 55 6.35 -0.40 11.08
C ALA A 55 6.94 -1.65 10.39
N ALA A 56 6.13 -2.35 9.58
CA ALA A 56 6.60 -3.51 8.81
C ALA A 56 7.65 -3.13 7.74
N ALA A 57 7.48 -1.99 7.06
CA ALA A 57 8.44 -1.46 6.10
C ALA A 57 9.79 -1.14 6.78
N ARG A 58 9.76 -0.46 7.93
CA ARG A 58 10.98 -0.20 8.73
C ARG A 58 11.67 -1.49 9.15
N ALA A 59 10.91 -2.49 9.61
CA ALA A 59 11.45 -3.81 9.97
C ALA A 59 12.10 -4.54 8.78
N LYS A 60 11.74 -4.19 7.55
CA LYS A 60 12.31 -4.72 6.30
C LYS A 60 13.37 -3.81 5.68
N GLY A 61 13.83 -2.79 6.39
CA GLY A 61 14.96 -1.95 5.97
C GLY A 61 14.58 -0.60 5.36
N MET A 62 13.32 -0.15 5.47
CA MET A 62 12.97 1.22 5.08
C MET A 62 13.78 2.23 5.89
N THR A 63 14.59 3.04 5.21
CA THR A 63 15.32 4.15 5.84
C THR A 63 14.44 5.39 5.96
N GLU A 64 14.83 6.35 6.79
CA GLU A 64 14.11 7.63 6.88
C GLU A 64 14.16 8.42 5.56
N ALA A 65 15.24 8.28 4.78
CA ALA A 65 15.31 8.86 3.43
C ALA A 65 14.26 8.24 2.50
N MET A 66 14.13 6.91 2.49
CA MET A 66 13.09 6.21 1.71
C MET A 66 11.68 6.58 2.19
N HIS A 67 11.48 6.75 3.50
CA HIS A 67 10.19 7.16 4.04
C HIS A 67 9.81 8.58 3.60
N GLY A 68 10.75 9.53 3.66
CA GLY A 68 10.53 10.89 3.13
C GLY A 68 10.18 10.89 1.65
N GLU A 69 10.89 10.10 0.85
CA GLU A 69 10.62 9.95 -0.59
C GLU A 69 9.26 9.30 -0.86
N LEU A 70 8.89 8.26 -0.10
CA LEU A 70 7.57 7.62 -0.19
C LEU A 70 6.45 8.65 0.05
N LEU A 71 6.58 9.49 1.08
CA LEU A 71 5.59 10.54 1.38
C LEU A 71 5.47 11.55 0.24
N ALA A 72 6.60 11.96 -0.35
CA ALA A 72 6.60 12.84 -1.51
C ALA A 72 5.88 12.21 -2.71
N VAL A 73 6.15 10.93 -3.02
CA VAL A 73 5.48 10.20 -4.10
C VAL A 73 3.97 10.10 -3.86
N VAL A 74 3.54 9.75 -2.64
CA VAL A 74 2.12 9.64 -2.29
C VAL A 74 1.40 10.99 -2.43
N ALA A 75 2.04 12.08 -1.97
CA ALA A 75 1.49 13.43 -2.08
C ALA A 75 1.35 13.86 -3.55
N MET A 76 2.41 13.65 -4.35
CA MET A 76 2.39 13.97 -5.79
C MET A 76 1.33 13.17 -6.54
N ALA A 77 1.24 11.85 -6.31
CA ALA A 77 0.23 11.01 -6.94
C ALA A 77 -1.20 11.45 -6.56
N SER A 78 -1.43 11.79 -5.29
CA SER A 78 -2.74 12.28 -4.84
C SER A 78 -3.12 13.59 -5.55
N GLN A 79 -2.17 14.52 -5.68
CA GLN A 79 -2.39 15.80 -6.36
C GLN A 79 -2.66 15.62 -7.86
N THR A 80 -1.81 14.88 -8.56
CA THR A 80 -1.92 14.74 -10.01
C THR A 80 -3.14 13.90 -10.41
N ASN A 81 -3.50 12.88 -9.63
CA ASN A 81 -4.73 12.11 -9.84
C ASN A 81 -5.97 13.01 -9.72
N ALA A 82 -6.00 13.88 -8.71
CA ALA A 82 -7.12 14.82 -8.51
C ALA A 82 -7.22 15.81 -9.68
N LEU A 83 -6.10 16.35 -10.15
CA LEU A 83 -6.07 17.25 -11.30
C LEU A 83 -6.54 16.57 -12.59
N ALA A 84 -5.99 15.39 -12.91
CA ALA A 84 -6.38 14.63 -14.10
C ALA A 84 -7.86 14.27 -14.09
N THR A 85 -8.39 13.88 -12.91
CA THR A 85 -9.81 13.59 -12.72
C THR A 85 -10.65 14.86 -12.92
N ALA A 86 -10.29 15.98 -12.30
CA ALA A 86 -11.06 17.22 -12.41
C ALA A 86 -11.09 17.77 -13.85
N MET A 87 -10.01 17.59 -14.61
CA MET A 87 -9.91 18.03 -15.99
C MET A 87 -10.50 17.04 -17.01
N GLN A 88 -10.87 15.82 -16.58
CA GLN A 88 -11.32 14.73 -17.46
C GLN A 88 -10.31 14.49 -18.60
N VAL A 89 -9.04 14.32 -18.24
CA VAL A 89 -7.97 14.07 -19.22
C VAL A 89 -8.21 12.71 -19.89
N GLU A 90 -8.35 12.72 -21.22
CA GLU A 90 -8.42 11.51 -22.04
C GLU A 90 -7.08 10.75 -22.02
N VAL A 91 -7.14 9.43 -22.16
CA VAL A 91 -5.94 8.59 -22.22
C VAL A 91 -5.30 8.74 -23.61
N ASP A 92 -4.01 9.10 -23.67
CA ASP A 92 -3.28 9.14 -24.93
C ASP A 92 -3.17 7.73 -25.57
N ASP A 93 -3.38 7.62 -26.89
CA ASP A 93 -3.32 6.35 -27.64
C ASP A 93 -2.02 5.56 -27.44
N ARG A 94 -0.89 6.25 -27.23
CA ARG A 94 0.41 5.60 -26.97
C ARG A 94 0.45 4.79 -25.67
N PHE A 95 -0.51 4.99 -24.78
CA PHE A 95 -0.63 4.29 -23.50
C PHE A 95 -1.73 3.21 -23.50
N THR A 96 -2.46 3.04 -24.60
CA THR A 96 -3.42 1.95 -24.74
C THR A 96 -2.68 0.61 -24.82
N VAL A 97 -2.97 -0.28 -23.87
CA VAL A 97 -2.39 -1.63 -23.74
C VAL A 97 -3.38 -2.71 -24.12
#